data_AF-A0A0R0KVJ2-F1
#
_entry.id   AF-A0A0R0KVJ2-F1
#
_cell.length_a   1.000
_cell.length_b   1.000
_cell.length_c   1.000
_cell.angle_alpha   90.00
_cell.angle_beta   90.00
_cell.angle_gamma   90.00
#
_symmetry.space_group_name_H-M   'P 1'
#
loop_
_entity.id
_entity.type
_entity.pdbx_description
1 polymer ?
#
loop_
_entity_poly.entity_id
_entity_poly.type
_entity_poly.pdbx_seq_one_letter_code
_entity_poly.pdbx_strand_id
1 'polypeptide(L)'
;MNESIMTIAEALKEGNSVSKELHQVAERQVEVAERQVAVIEKQVEIAEKQVTVIQQTRPRHYSESDVWDLLEELRVTDPFRMKVYNHLCDNEHKKRKLFGVPPHMRGEALIQMMTDAGIFC
;
A
#
# COMPACT_ATOMS: atom_id res chain seq x y z
N MET A 1 -0.69 -16.54 73.53
CA MET A 1 -1.11 -16.56 72.11
C MET A 1 -0.42 -17.75 71.49
N ASN A 2 -1.17 -18.75 71.00
CA ASN A 2 -0.58 -20.02 70.53
C ASN A 2 0.32 -19.76 69.30
N GLU A 3 1.46 -20.43 69.21
CA GLU A 3 2.39 -20.36 68.08
C GLU A 3 1.66 -20.55 66.74
N SER A 4 0.69 -21.48 66.68
CA SER A 4 -0.14 -21.70 65.50
C SER A 4 -0.95 -20.46 65.07
N ILE A 5 -1.45 -19.66 66.01
CA ILE A 5 -2.20 -18.43 65.70
C ILE A 5 -1.25 -17.37 65.10
N MET A 6 -0.03 -17.27 65.62
CA MET A 6 0.99 -16.35 65.09
C MET A 6 1.39 -16.73 63.66
N THR A 7 1.64 -18.01 63.39
CA THR A 7 1.94 -18.50 62.04
C THR A 7 0.81 -18.21 61.05
N ILE A 8 -0.46 -18.40 61.46
CA ILE A 8 -1.62 -18.06 60.61
C ILE A 8 -1.67 -16.56 60.34
N ALA A 9 -1.41 -15.70 61.34
CA ALA A 9 -1.41 -14.25 61.18
C ALA A 9 -0.30 -13.78 60.22
N GLU A 10 0.88 -14.37 60.30
CA GLU A 10 2.00 -14.10 59.39
C GLU A 10 1.67 -14.52 57.95
N ALA A 11 1.15 -15.74 57.76
CA ALA A 11 0.72 -16.23 56.45
C ALA A 11 -0.37 -15.35 55.81
N LEU A 12 -1.33 -14.86 56.60
CA LEU A 12 -2.36 -13.92 56.13
C LEU A 12 -1.75 -12.56 55.73
N LYS A 13 -0.77 -12.06 56.49
CA LYS A 13 -0.07 -10.81 56.16
C LYS A 13 0.74 -10.94 54.87
N GLU A 14 1.45 -12.04 54.69
CA GLU A 14 2.18 -12.35 53.45
C GLU A 14 1.22 -12.51 52.26
N GLY A 15 0.14 -13.26 52.43
CA GLY A 15 -0.90 -13.43 51.41
C GLY A 15 -1.53 -12.11 50.97
N ASN A 16 -1.81 -11.20 51.92
CA ASN A 16 -2.30 -9.85 51.61
C ASN A 16 -1.25 -9.00 50.86
N SER A 17 0.04 -9.14 51.20
CA SER A 17 1.13 -8.46 50.48
C SER A 17 1.21 -8.95 49.03
N VAL A 18 1.23 -10.28 48.83
CA VAL A 18 1.26 -10.89 47.50
C VAL A 18 0.01 -10.51 46.69
N SER A 19 -1.17 -10.50 47.32
CA SER A 19 -2.42 -10.07 46.66
C SER A 19 -2.34 -8.63 46.16
N LYS A 20 -1.77 -7.72 46.96
CA LYS A 20 -1.56 -6.32 46.56
C LYS A 20 -0.57 -6.20 45.40
N GLU A 21 0.53 -6.95 45.42
CA GLU A 21 1.49 -6.96 44.31
C GLU A 21 0.87 -7.51 43.02
N LEU A 22 0.11 -8.61 43.11
CA LEU A 22 -0.63 -9.17 41.97
C LEU A 22 -1.62 -8.16 41.39
N HIS A 23 -2.33 -7.41 42.24
CA HIS A 23 -3.24 -6.37 41.79
C HIS A 23 -2.51 -5.25 41.03
N GLN A 24 -1.38 -4.77 41.56
CA GLN A 24 -0.56 -3.75 40.89
C GLN A 24 0.02 -4.25 39.56
N VAL A 25 0.44 -5.52 39.50
CA VAL A 25 0.89 -6.14 38.25
C VAL A 25 -0.25 -6.21 37.24
N ALA A 26 -1.46 -6.58 37.67
CA ALA A 26 -2.64 -6.61 36.80
C ALA A 26 -3.00 -5.22 36.25
N GLU A 27 -3.02 -4.19 37.10
CA GLU A 27 -3.26 -2.80 36.68
C GLU A 27 -2.22 -2.33 35.64
N ARG A 28 -0.93 -2.61 35.88
CA ARG A 28 0.14 -2.28 34.93
C ARG A 28 0.01 -3.04 33.62
N GLN A 29 -0.42 -4.31 33.66
CA GLN A 29 -0.66 -5.08 32.44
C GLN A 29 -1.80 -4.50 31.60
N VAL A 30 -2.89 -4.07 32.25
CA VAL A 30 -3.99 -3.39 31.55
C VAL A 30 -3.50 -2.09 30.92
N GLU A 31 -2.77 -1.25 31.65
CA GLU A 31 -2.23 0.01 31.12
C GLU A 31 -1.28 -0.21 29.93
N VAL A 32 -0.41 -1.22 30.01
CA VAL A 32 0.48 -1.59 28.89
C VAL A 32 -0.33 -2.08 27.69
N ALA A 33 -1.37 -2.89 27.90
CA ALA A 33 -2.23 -3.37 26.82
C ALA A 33 -2.98 -2.23 26.13
N GLU A 34 -3.55 -1.29 26.90
CA GLU A 34 -4.23 -0.10 26.36
C GLU A 34 -3.28 0.76 25.52
N ARG A 35 -2.05 0.99 26.01
CA ARG A 35 -1.02 1.72 25.25
C ARG A 35 -0.64 0.99 23.97
N GLN A 36 -0.52 -0.34 24.00
CA GLN A 36 -0.25 -1.14 22.80
C GLN A 36 -1.37 -1.04 21.77
N VAL A 37 -2.63 -1.16 22.21
CA VAL A 37 -3.80 -0.98 21.34
C VAL A 37 -3.78 0.40 20.68
N ALA A 38 -3.58 1.48 21.45
CA ALA A 38 -3.52 2.83 20.91
C ALA A 38 -2.38 3.04 19.89
N VAL A 39 -1.23 2.37 20.07
CA VAL A 39 -0.13 2.41 19.09
C VAL A 39 -0.52 1.65 17.82
N ILE A 40 -1.14 0.47 17.95
CA ILE A 40 -1.60 -0.33 16.80
C ILE A 40 -2.67 0.42 16.00
N GLU A 41 -3.64 1.05 16.66
CA GLU A 41 -4.68 1.84 16.00
C GLU A 41 -4.08 2.97 15.15
N LYS A 42 -3.09 3.70 15.69
CA LYS A 42 -2.37 4.73 14.92
C LYS A 42 -1.58 4.14 13.75
N GLN A 43 -0.97 2.97 13.92
CA GLN A 43 -0.25 2.30 12.84
C GLN A 43 -1.21 1.87 11.71
N VAL A 44 -2.39 1.36 12.05
CA VAL A 44 -3.44 1.02 11.08
C VAL A 44 -3.90 2.27 10.33
N GLU A 45 -4.19 3.37 11.02
CA GLU A 45 -4.60 4.63 10.38
C GLU A 45 -3.52 5.17 9.39
N ILE A 46 -2.25 5.10 9.77
CA ILE A 46 -1.13 5.48 8.90
C ILE A 46 -1.07 4.55 7.67
N ALA A 47 -1.20 3.25 7.86
CA ALA A 47 -1.19 2.28 6.77
C ALA A 47 -2.35 2.50 5.78
N GLU A 48 -3.55 2.77 6.27
CA GLU A 48 -4.73 3.09 5.44
C GLU A 48 -4.54 4.38 4.63
N LYS A 49 -3.98 5.42 5.25
CA LYS A 49 -3.62 6.67 4.55
C LYS A 49 -2.57 6.43 3.48
N GLN A 50 -1.55 5.63 3.78
CA GLN A 50 -0.52 5.26 2.80
C GLN A 50 -1.12 4.47 1.63
N VAL A 51 -2.02 3.51 1.89
CA VAL A 51 -2.71 2.76 0.84
C VAL A 51 -3.56 3.69 -0.03
N THR A 52 -4.28 4.64 0.57
CA THR A 52 -5.09 5.62 -0.16
C THR A 52 -4.23 6.50 -1.06
N VAL A 53 -3.12 7.04 -0.55
CA VAL A 53 -2.17 7.83 -1.33
C VAL A 53 -1.63 6.99 -2.48
N ILE A 54 -1.18 5.75 -2.23
CA ILE A 54 -0.69 4.84 -3.25
C ILE A 54 -1.77 4.58 -4.32
N GLN A 55 -3.03 4.37 -3.95
CA GLN A 55 -4.11 4.14 -4.90
C GLN A 55 -4.41 5.38 -5.75
N GLN A 56 -4.36 6.58 -5.16
CA GLN A 56 -4.60 7.83 -5.87
C GLN A 56 -3.44 8.25 -6.78
N THR A 57 -2.19 7.96 -6.37
CA THR A 57 -0.99 8.35 -7.13
C THR A 57 -0.52 7.28 -8.11
N ARG A 58 -1.07 6.06 -8.04
CA ARG A 58 -0.73 4.98 -8.97
C ARG A 58 -1.01 5.44 -10.41
N PRO A 59 0.01 5.47 -11.28
CA PRO A 59 -0.21 5.75 -12.68
C PRO A 59 -1.20 4.73 -13.27
N ARG A 60 -2.14 5.19 -14.09
CA ARG A 60 -3.04 4.29 -14.82
C ARG A 60 -2.19 3.28 -15.59
N HIS A 61 -2.50 2.00 -15.42
CA HIS A 61 -1.89 0.93 -16.17
C HIS A 61 -2.76 0.63 -17.39
N TYR A 62 -2.12 0.50 -18.55
CA TYR A 62 -2.77 0.16 -19.79
C TYR A 62 -2.23 -1.21 -20.23
N SER A 63 -3.14 -2.15 -20.42
CA SER A 63 -2.82 -3.49 -20.89
C SER A 63 -2.31 -3.46 -22.32
N GLU A 64 -1.72 -4.58 -22.75
CA GLU A 64 -1.35 -4.79 -24.15
C GLU A 64 -2.55 -4.70 -25.10
N SER A 65 -3.72 -5.21 -24.67
CA SER A 65 -4.96 -5.09 -25.43
C SER A 65 -5.41 -3.64 -25.58
N ASP A 66 -5.31 -2.82 -24.53
CA ASP A 66 -5.62 -1.38 -24.62
C ASP A 66 -4.74 -0.68 -25.67
N VAL A 67 -3.45 -1.04 -25.72
CA VAL A 67 -2.52 -0.53 -26.74
C VAL A 67 -3.01 -0.93 -28.13
N TRP A 68 -3.39 -2.20 -28.31
CA TRP A 68 -3.87 -2.69 -29.60
C TRP A 68 -5.13 -1.94 -30.07
N ASP A 69 -6.12 -1.81 -29.19
CA ASP A 69 -7.37 -1.09 -29.46
C ASP A 69 -7.11 0.37 -29.85
N LEU A 70 -6.16 1.03 -29.16
CA LEU A 70 -5.73 2.38 -29.51
C LEU A 70 -5.10 2.45 -30.91
N LEU A 71 -4.28 1.47 -31.29
CA LEU A 71 -3.66 1.45 -32.62
C LEU A 71 -4.69 1.19 -33.73
N GLU A 72 -5.74 0.42 -33.45
CA GLU A 72 -6.89 0.24 -34.34
C GLU A 72 -7.71 1.54 -34.47
N GLU A 73 -7.99 2.22 -33.35
CA GLU A 73 -8.66 3.53 -33.33
C GLU A 73 -7.90 4.57 -34.18
N LEU A 74 -6.58 4.62 -34.02
CA LEU A 74 -5.69 5.51 -34.78
C LEU A 74 -5.42 5.03 -36.22
N ARG A 75 -5.98 3.88 -36.63
CA ARG A 75 -5.83 3.29 -37.96
C ARG A 75 -4.38 3.09 -38.38
N VAL A 76 -3.50 2.79 -37.43
CA VAL A 76 -2.10 2.47 -37.75
C VAL A 76 -2.10 1.17 -38.56
N THR A 77 -1.56 1.16 -39.78
CA THR A 77 -1.56 -0.03 -40.64
C THR A 77 -0.25 -0.82 -40.52
N ASP A 78 -0.26 -2.06 -40.97
CA ASP A 78 0.97 -2.83 -41.15
C ASP A 78 1.87 -2.21 -42.23
N PRO A 79 3.21 -2.37 -42.13
CA PRO A 79 3.94 -3.14 -41.10
C PRO A 79 4.22 -2.34 -39.82
N PHE A 80 3.76 -1.09 -39.73
CA PHE A 80 4.08 -0.20 -38.62
C PHE A 80 3.35 -0.57 -37.33
N ARG A 81 2.12 -1.06 -37.42
CA ARG A 81 1.28 -1.40 -36.25
C ARG A 81 2.04 -2.26 -35.25
N MET A 82 2.65 -3.36 -35.71
CA MET A 82 3.41 -4.27 -34.83
C MET A 82 4.66 -3.60 -34.23
N LYS A 83 5.37 -2.77 -34.99
CA LYS A 83 6.54 -2.02 -34.48
C LYS A 83 6.14 -1.05 -33.37
N VAL A 84 5.06 -0.30 -33.59
CA VAL A 84 4.52 0.65 -32.62
C VAL A 84 4.01 -0.08 -31.38
N TYR A 85 3.28 -1.19 -31.56
CA TYR A 85 2.80 -2.04 -30.47
C TYR A 85 3.94 -2.49 -29.57
N ASN A 86 4.96 -3.15 -30.14
CA ASN A 86 6.11 -3.62 -29.38
C ASN A 86 6.80 -2.45 -28.65
N HIS A 87 7.00 -1.32 -29.34
CA HIS A 87 7.63 -0.16 -28.72
C HIS A 87 6.86 0.40 -27.51
N LEU A 88 5.53 0.44 -27.57
CA LEU A 88 4.70 0.91 -26.47
C LEU A 88 4.62 -0.13 -25.34
N CYS A 89 4.55 -1.42 -25.67
CA CYS A 89 4.54 -2.51 -24.69
C CYS A 89 5.87 -2.59 -23.93
N ASP A 90 6.99 -2.42 -24.62
CA ASP A 90 8.33 -2.39 -24.02
C ASP A 90 8.61 -1.10 -23.23
N ASN A 91 7.81 -0.05 -23.43
CA ASN A 91 8.02 1.26 -22.81
C ASN A 91 6.76 1.80 -22.11
N GLU A 92 6.56 1.37 -20.86
CA GLU A 92 5.43 1.80 -20.01
C GLU A 92 5.34 3.33 -19.87
N HIS A 93 6.47 4.05 -19.83
CA HIS A 93 6.45 5.51 -19.72
C HIS A 93 5.85 6.16 -20.98
N LYS A 94 6.30 5.73 -22.16
CA LYS A 94 5.77 6.19 -23.45
C LYS A 94 4.31 5.80 -23.65
N LYS A 95 3.94 4.57 -23.30
CA LYS A 95 2.54 4.09 -23.29
C LYS A 95 1.66 5.02 -22.46
N ARG A 96 1.99 5.24 -21.19
CA ARG A 96 1.22 6.14 -20.32
C ARG A 96 1.17 7.57 -20.84
N LYS A 97 2.27 8.08 -21.40
CA LYS A 97 2.31 9.41 -22.01
C LYS A 97 1.31 9.51 -23.17
N LEU A 98 1.27 8.52 -24.06
CA LEU A 98 0.34 8.49 -25.18
C LEU A 98 -1.12 8.42 -24.73
N PHE A 99 -1.46 7.55 -23.78
CA PHE A 99 -2.83 7.44 -23.28
C PHE A 99 -3.31 8.66 -22.50
N GLY A 100 -2.38 9.42 -21.90
CA GLY A 100 -2.66 10.70 -21.24
C GLY A 100 -2.94 11.85 -22.21
N VAL A 101 -2.64 11.69 -23.50
CA VAL A 101 -2.98 12.70 -24.52
C VAL A 101 -4.48 12.63 -24.85
N PRO A 102 -5.18 13.77 -24.96
CA PRO A 102 -6.58 13.81 -25.42
C PRO A 102 -6.78 13.04 -26.73
N PRO A 103 -7.88 12.27 -26.91
CA PRO A 103 -8.05 11.36 -28.04
C PRO A 103 -7.74 11.96 -29.42
N HIS A 104 -8.22 13.18 -29.67
CA HIS A 104 -8.03 13.88 -30.94
C HIS A 104 -6.58 14.32 -31.25
N MET A 105 -5.69 14.34 -30.25
CA MET A 105 -4.26 14.66 -30.43
C MET A 105 -3.36 13.42 -30.37
N ARG A 106 -3.91 12.23 -30.11
CA ARG A 106 -3.10 11.01 -29.94
C ARG A 106 -2.36 10.60 -31.21
N GLY A 107 -2.96 10.80 -32.38
CA GLY A 107 -2.31 10.50 -33.66
C GLY A 107 -1.04 11.32 -33.88
N GLU A 108 -1.11 12.63 -33.65
CA GLU A 108 0.06 13.53 -33.75
C GLU A 108 1.12 13.18 -32.71
N ALA A 109 0.70 12.95 -31.47
CA ALA A 109 1.61 12.54 -30.40
C ALA A 109 2.32 11.20 -30.70
N LEU A 110 1.60 10.25 -31.32
CA LEU A 110 2.17 8.97 -31.74
C LEU A 110 3.23 9.16 -32.82
N ILE A 111 2.92 9.99 -33.84
CA ILE A 111 3.86 10.31 -34.92
C ILE A 111 5.15 10.89 -34.34
N GLN A 112 5.06 11.93 -33.52
CA GLN A 112 6.23 12.54 -32.87
C GLN A 112 7.03 11.51 -32.06
N MET A 113 6.34 10.69 -31.26
CA MET A 113 6.99 9.72 -30.38
C MET A 113 7.76 8.63 -31.13
N MET A 114 7.24 8.20 -32.27
CA MET A 114 7.88 7.19 -33.12
C MET A 114 9.00 7.78 -33.98
N THR A 115 8.86 9.03 -34.44
CA THR A 115 9.94 9.77 -35.12
C THR A 115 11.13 9.97 -34.18
N ASP A 116 10.88 10.39 -32.94
CA ASP A 116 11.93 10.51 -31.91
C ASP A 116 12.62 9.17 -31.59
N ALA A 117 11.90 8.06 -31.77
CA ALA A 117 12.42 6.71 -31.58
C ALA A 117 13.12 6.13 -32.81
N GLY A 118 13.06 6.80 -33.96
CA GLY A 118 13.58 6.28 -35.24
C GLY A 118 12.79 5.09 -35.81
N ILE A 119 11.52 4.91 -35.43
CA ILE A 119 10.70 3.74 -35.82
C ILE A 119 10.04 3.92 -37.19
N PHE A 120 9.69 5.16 -37.53
CA PHE A 120 9.12 5.53 -38.84
C PHE A 120 10.19 5.85 -39.89
N CYS A 121 11.48 5.73 -39.55
CA CYS A 121 12.59 5.91 -40.47
C CYS A 121 12.83 4.68 -41.35
#